data_AF-A0A9P6EBS3-F1
#
_entry.id   AF-A0A9P6EBS3-F1
#
_cell.length_a   1.000
_cell.length_b   1.000
_cell.length_c   1.000
_cell.angle_alpha   90.00
_cell.angle_beta   90.00
_cell.angle_gamma   90.00
#
_symmetry.space_group_name_H-M   'P 1'
#
loop_
_entity.id
_entity.type
_entity.pdbx_description
1 polymer ?
#
loop_
_entity_poly.entity_id
_entity_poly.type
_entity_poly.pdbx_seq_one_letter_code
_entity_poly.pdbx_strand_id
1 'polypeptide(L)'
;ILGTTGVGKSTFVNAIAGYEASQTSDELGLCTRKVVPIACQPCEGRGVVMVDTPGFDNTDLSDMDAFRLVAAWLKQTYEDGIKLSGVLLLHRITDNRLNGGAHRLLNVFKDICGPDALKNSLLVTTMWDQIEEAQGSEREQELAEAFWSPMIARGARVKRFLNTPESALDIVSLLANDALQYPLLLQVELVDEGKDLARTTAGRSILSWLNDRLDVIRK
;
A
#
# COMPACT_ATOMS: atom_id res chain seq x y z
N ILE A 1 2.36 -2.25 -3.86
CA ILE A 1 2.35 -2.27 -2.38
C ILE A 1 2.35 -0.82 -1.91
N LEU A 2 1.44 -0.40 -1.04
CA LEU A 2 1.34 0.98 -0.55
C LEU A 2 1.64 1.03 0.95
N GLY A 3 2.19 2.16 1.42
CA GLY A 3 2.62 2.31 2.81
C GLY A 3 3.58 3.48 2.98
N THR A 4 3.67 4.02 4.19
CA THR A 4 4.61 5.11 4.52
C THR A 4 6.08 4.67 4.39
N THR A 5 6.99 5.63 4.40
CA THR A 5 8.44 5.38 4.44
C THR A 5 8.80 4.61 5.72
N GLY A 6 9.69 3.62 5.61
CA GLY A 6 10.13 2.80 6.76
C GLY A 6 9.12 1.74 7.25
N VAL A 7 7.99 1.55 6.57
CA VAL A 7 6.96 0.57 6.98
C VAL A 7 7.31 -0.90 6.65
N GLY A 8 8.41 -1.15 5.92
CA GLY A 8 8.83 -2.50 5.53
C GLY A 8 8.38 -2.98 4.15
N LYS A 9 8.05 -2.08 3.20
CA LYS A 9 7.69 -2.45 1.81
C LYS A 9 8.80 -3.24 1.10
N SER A 10 10.02 -2.70 1.09
CA SER A 10 11.19 -3.34 0.47
C SER A 10 11.56 -4.65 1.18
N THR A 11 11.49 -4.68 2.52
CA THR A 11 11.71 -5.90 3.31
C THR A 11 10.70 -7.00 2.95
N PHE A 12 9.42 -6.66 2.81
CA PHE A 12 8.39 -7.60 2.38
C PHE A 12 8.66 -8.16 0.99
N VAL A 13 9.04 -7.30 0.04
CA VAL A 13 9.41 -7.70 -1.33
C VAL A 13 10.62 -8.64 -1.32
N ASN A 14 11.66 -8.32 -0.55
CA ASN A 14 12.87 -9.14 -0.45
C ASN A 14 12.58 -10.51 0.18
N ALA A 15 11.71 -10.56 1.19
CA ALA A 15 11.28 -11.80 1.83
C ALA A 15 10.61 -12.78 0.83
N ILE A 16 9.86 -12.26 -0.15
CA ILE A 16 9.27 -13.07 -1.23
C ILE A 16 10.27 -13.38 -2.34
N ALA A 17 11.12 -12.42 -2.71
CA ALA A 17 12.08 -12.60 -3.79
C ALA A 17 13.17 -13.63 -3.45
N GLY A 18 13.51 -13.78 -2.16
CA GLY A 18 14.61 -14.64 -1.72
C GLY A 18 16.00 -14.06 -1.98
N TYR A 19 16.08 -12.80 -2.42
CA TYR A 19 17.30 -12.02 -2.61
C TYR A 19 17.00 -10.54 -2.36
N GLU A 20 18.04 -9.70 -2.25
CA GLU A 20 17.91 -8.25 -2.14
C GLU A 20 17.47 -7.63 -3.48
N ALA A 21 16.17 -7.74 -3.78
CA ALA A 21 15.56 -7.26 -5.01
C ALA A 21 15.19 -5.77 -4.96
N SER A 22 14.88 -5.26 -3.77
CA SER A 22 14.62 -3.86 -3.47
C SER A 22 15.61 -3.36 -2.42
N GLN A 23 16.11 -2.13 -2.60
CA GLN A 23 17.04 -1.52 -1.67
C GLN A 23 16.35 -1.27 -0.32
N THR A 24 16.72 -2.04 0.70
CA THR A 24 16.39 -1.77 2.10
C THR A 24 17.44 -0.82 2.66
N SER A 25 17.12 0.47 2.76
CA SER A 25 18.03 1.44 3.38
C SER A 25 17.72 1.56 4.88
N ASP A 26 18.65 1.10 5.71
CA ASP A 26 18.72 1.50 7.14
C ASP A 26 19.25 2.95 7.28
N GLU A 27 19.68 3.57 6.18
CA GLU A 27 20.14 4.96 6.11
C GLU A 27 19.02 5.90 5.64
N LEU A 28 18.70 6.89 6.50
CA LEU A 28 17.83 8.03 6.23
C LEU A 28 18.30 8.82 4.98
N GLY A 29 17.89 8.42 3.77
CA GLY A 29 18.17 9.21 2.56
C GLY A 29 18.10 8.50 1.21
N LEU A 30 17.88 7.18 1.16
CA LEU A 30 17.74 6.45 -0.11
C LEU A 30 16.40 5.73 -0.16
N CYS A 31 15.33 6.53 -0.24
CA CYS A 31 13.98 5.99 -0.46
C CYS A 31 13.79 5.60 -1.93
N THR A 32 13.02 4.53 -2.18
CA THR A 32 12.56 4.16 -3.52
C THR A 32 11.89 5.36 -4.22
N ARG A 33 12.52 5.92 -5.26
CA ARG A 33 12.00 7.08 -6.02
C ARG A 33 11.22 6.71 -7.28
N LYS A 34 11.02 5.41 -7.53
CA LYS A 34 10.39 4.89 -8.74
C LYS A 34 9.44 3.75 -8.38
N VAL A 35 8.44 3.49 -9.21
CA VAL A 35 7.67 2.25 -9.11
C VAL A 35 8.50 1.13 -9.75
N VAL A 36 8.79 0.07 -8.99
CA VAL A 36 9.68 -1.02 -9.42
C VAL A 36 8.90 -2.34 -9.42
N PRO A 37 8.56 -2.90 -10.59
CA PRO A 37 8.02 -4.25 -10.69
C PRO A 37 9.14 -5.28 -10.50
N ILE A 38 8.89 -6.26 -9.64
CA ILE A 38 9.83 -7.31 -9.25
C ILE A 38 9.12 -8.65 -9.46
N ALA A 39 9.61 -9.43 -10.42
CA ALA A 39 9.09 -10.74 -10.72
C ALA A 39 9.71 -11.79 -9.80
N CYS A 40 8.87 -12.57 -9.14
CA CYS A 40 9.25 -13.64 -8.23
C CYS A 40 8.50 -14.92 -8.60
N GLN A 41 9.07 -16.07 -8.26
CA GLN A 41 8.40 -17.37 -8.39
C GLN A 41 8.36 -18.03 -7.00
N PRO A 42 7.45 -17.57 -6.12
CA PRO A 42 7.41 -18.07 -4.76
C PRO A 42 6.79 -19.48 -4.65
N CYS A 43 6.09 -19.95 -5.69
CA CYS A 43 5.54 -21.31 -5.77
C CYS A 43 5.84 -21.90 -7.15
N GLU A 44 6.00 -23.22 -7.23
CA GLU A 44 6.14 -23.92 -8.51
C GLU A 44 4.94 -23.64 -9.42
N GLY A 45 5.21 -23.14 -10.63
CA GLY A 45 4.21 -22.95 -11.68
C GLY A 45 3.39 -21.66 -11.62
N ARG A 46 3.57 -20.77 -10.63
CA ARG A 46 2.91 -19.45 -10.62
C ARG A 46 3.90 -18.33 -10.31
N GLY A 47 4.21 -17.54 -11.33
CA GLY A 47 4.94 -16.29 -11.18
C GLY A 47 4.07 -15.21 -10.53
N VAL A 48 4.67 -14.41 -9.67
CA VAL A 48 4.07 -13.24 -9.03
C VAL A 48 4.91 -12.02 -9.39
N VAL A 49 4.27 -10.92 -9.76
CA VAL A 49 4.94 -9.63 -9.88
C VAL A 49 4.51 -8.76 -8.71
N MET A 50 5.46 -8.44 -7.84
CA MET A 50 5.25 -7.43 -6.81
C MET A 50 5.67 -6.07 -7.33
N VAL A 51 4.94 -5.05 -6.93
CA VAL A 51 5.20 -3.68 -7.36
C VAL A 51 5.58 -2.89 -6.14
N ASP A 52 6.88 -2.66 -5.97
CA ASP A 52 7.39 -1.78 -4.93
C ASP A 52 7.16 -0.33 -5.33
N THR A 53 6.67 0.48 -4.40
CA THR A 53 6.32 1.88 -4.67
C THR A 53 7.08 2.80 -3.73
N PRO A 54 7.28 4.07 -4.13
CA PRO A 54 7.73 5.09 -3.21
C PRO A 54 6.89 5.12 -1.93
N GLY A 55 7.55 5.37 -0.80
CA GLY A 55 6.87 5.61 0.46
C GLY A 55 6.19 6.98 0.48
N PHE A 56 5.02 7.02 1.10
CA PHE A 56 4.40 8.27 1.55
C PHE A 56 5.07 8.76 2.83
N ASP A 57 4.91 10.03 3.18
CA ASP A 57 5.56 10.69 4.30
C ASP A 57 7.10 10.61 4.20
N ASN A 58 7.61 11.02 3.04
CA ASN A 58 9.03 11.00 2.71
C ASN A 58 9.60 12.42 2.72
N THR A 59 10.82 12.59 3.23
CA THR A 59 11.54 13.88 3.21
C THR A 59 12.03 14.25 1.82
N ASP A 60 12.31 13.26 0.97
CA ASP A 60 12.96 13.45 -0.32
C ASP A 60 11.97 13.55 -1.49
N LEU A 61 10.74 13.08 -1.29
CA LEU A 61 9.70 13.00 -2.31
C LEU A 61 8.37 13.42 -1.70
N SER A 62 7.69 14.39 -2.30
CA SER A 62 6.37 14.79 -1.81
C SER A 62 5.36 13.67 -2.00
N ASP A 63 4.36 13.60 -1.13
CA ASP A 63 3.29 12.62 -1.24
C ASP A 63 2.53 12.69 -2.57
N MET A 64 2.39 13.90 -3.12
CA MET A 64 1.81 14.09 -4.45
C MET A 64 2.67 13.48 -5.54
N ASP A 65 3.99 13.58 -5.45
CA ASP A 65 4.89 13.01 -6.44
C ASP A 65 4.93 11.49 -6.33
N ALA A 66 4.96 10.94 -5.10
CA ALA A 66 4.79 9.51 -4.87
C ALA A 66 3.47 9.00 -5.47
N PHE A 67 2.36 9.70 -5.20
CA PHE A 67 1.05 9.37 -5.76
C PHE A 67 1.01 9.48 -7.29
N ARG A 68 1.62 10.52 -7.89
CA ARG A 68 1.72 10.66 -9.36
C ARG A 68 2.43 9.47 -9.99
N LEU A 69 3.54 9.02 -9.40
CA LEU A 69 4.29 7.86 -9.90
C LEU A 69 3.46 6.58 -9.84
N VAL A 70 2.74 6.36 -8.73
CA VAL A 70 1.83 5.22 -8.58
C VAL A 70 0.68 5.30 -9.60
N ALA A 71 0.05 6.46 -9.73
CA ALA A 71 -1.07 6.67 -10.65
C ALA A 71 -0.66 6.47 -12.11
N ALA A 72 0.51 6.98 -12.51
CA ALA A 72 1.03 6.79 -13.86
C ALA A 72 1.29 5.31 -14.17
N TRP A 73 1.87 4.57 -13.22
CA TRP A 73 2.10 3.14 -13.38
C TRP A 73 0.80 2.35 -13.47
N LEU A 74 -0.18 2.64 -12.60
CA LEU A 74 -1.51 2.01 -12.61
C LEU A 74 -2.28 2.26 -13.90
N LYS A 75 -2.21 3.51 -14.41
CA LYS A 75 -2.82 3.92 -15.68
C LYS A 75 -2.24 3.11 -16.83
N GLN A 76 -0.92 3.14 -17.00
CA GLN A 76 -0.23 2.44 -18.10
C GLN A 76 -0.54 0.94 -18.07
N THR A 77 -0.43 0.30 -16.89
CA THR A 77 -0.68 -1.13 -16.71
C THR A 77 -2.12 -1.51 -17.10
N TYR A 78 -3.09 -0.65 -16.81
CA TYR A 78 -4.49 -0.87 -17.18
C TYR A 78 -4.75 -0.68 -18.68
N GLU A 79 -4.15 0.34 -19.28
CA GLU A 79 -4.20 0.57 -20.74
C GLU A 79 -3.58 -0.61 -21.52
N ASP A 80 -2.55 -1.24 -20.96
CA ASP A 80 -1.92 -2.46 -21.50
C ASP A 80 -2.75 -3.74 -21.25
N GLY A 81 -3.93 -3.62 -20.65
CA GLY A 81 -4.84 -4.75 -20.38
C GLY A 81 -4.40 -5.65 -19.21
N ILE A 82 -3.42 -5.24 -18.42
CA ILE A 82 -2.91 -6.01 -17.28
C ILE A 82 -3.75 -5.66 -16.05
N LYS A 83 -4.42 -6.68 -15.49
CA LYS A 83 -5.23 -6.54 -14.27
C LYS A 83 -4.42 -6.92 -13.03
N LEU A 84 -4.64 -6.18 -11.95
CA LEU A 84 -4.02 -6.47 -10.65
C LEU A 84 -4.79 -7.55 -9.90
N SER A 85 -4.06 -8.51 -9.31
CA SER A 85 -4.66 -9.52 -8.43
C SER A 85 -5.00 -8.98 -7.04
N GLY A 86 -4.35 -7.90 -6.61
CA GLY A 86 -4.70 -7.21 -5.38
C GLY A 86 -3.74 -6.10 -4.97
N VAL A 87 -4.07 -5.41 -3.88
CA VAL A 87 -3.32 -4.28 -3.33
C VAL A 87 -3.04 -4.49 -1.85
N LEU A 88 -1.80 -4.26 -1.44
CA LEU A 88 -1.38 -4.31 -0.03
C LEU A 88 -1.27 -2.89 0.53
N LEU A 89 -1.84 -2.63 1.70
CA LEU A 89 -1.53 -1.47 2.55
C LEU A 89 -0.73 -1.95 3.76
N LEU A 90 0.53 -1.52 3.88
CA LEU A 90 1.36 -1.85 5.03
C LEU A 90 1.24 -0.77 6.12
N HIS A 91 1.29 -1.21 7.38
CA HIS A 91 1.28 -0.36 8.58
C HIS A 91 2.17 -0.96 9.66
N ARG A 92 3.02 -0.15 10.33
CA ARG A 92 3.86 -0.66 11.42
C ARG A 92 3.01 -0.82 12.67
N ILE A 93 3.04 -1.98 13.30
CA ILE A 93 2.30 -2.19 14.55
C ILE A 93 2.91 -1.45 15.75
N THR A 94 4.18 -1.04 15.61
CA THR A 94 4.91 -0.25 16.61
C THR A 94 4.44 1.20 16.70
N ASP A 95 3.66 1.70 15.74
CA ASP A 95 3.12 3.05 15.78
C ASP A 95 2.01 3.15 16.86
N ASN A 96 2.32 3.78 17.99
CA ASN A 96 1.38 3.94 19.13
C ASN A 96 0.16 4.82 18.80
N ARG A 97 0.18 5.52 17.67
CA ARG A 97 -0.89 6.41 17.20
C ARG A 97 -0.94 6.35 15.68
N LEU A 98 -2.14 6.37 15.13
CA LEU A 98 -2.34 6.73 13.74
C LEU A 98 -2.04 8.22 13.56
N ASN A 99 -0.76 8.52 13.32
CA ASN A 99 -0.32 9.87 13.01
C ASN A 99 -1.06 10.38 11.76
N GLY A 100 -1.19 11.70 11.63
CA GLY A 100 -1.96 12.31 10.54
C GLY A 100 -1.58 11.78 9.15
N GLY A 101 -0.29 11.49 8.91
CA GLY A 101 0.18 10.89 7.65
C GLY A 101 -0.44 9.52 7.34
N ALA A 102 -0.43 8.60 8.31
CA ALA A 102 -0.98 7.26 8.14
C ALA A 102 -2.51 7.25 7.98
N HIS A 103 -3.22 8.12 8.72
CA HIS A 103 -4.68 8.28 8.54
C HIS A 103 -5.03 8.81 7.13
N ARG A 104 -4.22 9.71 6.59
CA ARG A 104 -4.44 10.26 5.24
C ARG A 104 -4.11 9.25 4.16
N LEU A 105 -3.03 8.49 4.32
CA LEU A 105 -2.70 7.39 3.42
C LEU A 105 -3.83 6.36 3.36
N LEU A 106 -4.47 6.05 4.49
CA LEU A 106 -5.62 5.15 4.54
C LEU A 106 -6.79 5.65 3.68
N ASN A 107 -7.10 6.95 3.73
CA ASN A 107 -8.15 7.52 2.88
C ASN A 107 -7.78 7.46 1.39
N VAL A 108 -6.56 7.85 1.04
CA VAL A 108 -6.07 7.76 -0.33
C VAL A 108 -6.06 6.30 -0.83
N PHE A 109 -5.66 5.35 0.00
CA PHE A 109 -5.67 3.92 -0.32
C PHE A 109 -7.08 3.42 -0.63
N LYS A 110 -8.05 3.74 0.23
CA LYS A 110 -9.47 3.41 0.04
C LYS A 110 -10.00 3.99 -1.27
N ASP A 111 -9.64 5.23 -1.59
CA ASP A 111 -10.10 5.92 -2.79
C ASP A 111 -9.39 5.43 -4.06
N ILE A 112 -8.14 4.96 -3.96
CA ILE A 112 -7.44 4.28 -5.06
C ILE A 112 -8.18 2.99 -5.39
N CYS A 113 -8.44 2.15 -4.39
CA CYS A 113 -9.05 0.84 -4.59
C CYS A 113 -10.51 0.98 -5.06
N GLY A 114 -11.27 1.85 -4.40
CA GLY A 114 -12.71 1.92 -4.56
C GLY A 114 -13.46 0.74 -3.93
N PRO A 115 -14.79 0.83 -3.85
CA PRO A 115 -15.61 -0.09 -3.07
C PRO A 115 -15.53 -1.55 -3.54
N ASP A 116 -15.35 -1.77 -4.84
CA ASP A 116 -15.32 -3.12 -5.41
C ASP A 116 -13.96 -3.79 -5.25
N ALA A 117 -12.85 -3.09 -5.51
CA ALA A 117 -11.53 -3.70 -5.43
C ALA A 117 -11.01 -3.90 -4.00
N LEU A 118 -11.68 -3.33 -2.98
CA LEU A 118 -11.32 -3.55 -1.58
C LEU A 118 -11.38 -5.03 -1.16
N LYS A 119 -12.21 -5.85 -1.81
CA LYS A 119 -12.26 -7.30 -1.56
C LYS A 119 -10.97 -8.04 -1.99
N ASN A 120 -10.17 -7.41 -2.85
CA ASN A 120 -8.86 -7.85 -3.30
C ASN A 120 -7.73 -7.03 -2.64
N SER A 121 -7.98 -6.51 -1.44
CA SER A 121 -6.98 -5.76 -0.69
C SER A 121 -6.63 -6.44 0.64
N LEU A 122 -5.35 -6.37 1.00
CA LEU A 122 -4.89 -6.80 2.32
C LEU A 122 -4.35 -5.60 3.09
N LEU A 123 -4.77 -5.49 4.35
CA LEU A 123 -4.26 -4.56 5.33
C LEU A 123 -3.24 -5.33 6.16
N VAL A 124 -1.96 -4.99 6.00
CA VAL A 124 -0.84 -5.79 6.51
C VAL A 124 -0.12 -5.03 7.62
N THR A 125 -0.09 -5.61 8.81
CA THR A 125 0.70 -5.11 9.94
C THR A 125 2.13 -5.65 9.86
N THR A 126 3.13 -4.80 10.08
CA THR A 126 4.57 -5.10 10.03
C THR A 126 5.27 -4.77 11.35
N MET A 127 6.56 -5.11 11.49
CA MET A 127 7.39 -4.85 12.70
C MET A 127 6.93 -5.61 13.95
N TRP A 128 6.37 -6.81 13.76
CA TRP A 128 5.95 -7.69 14.87
C TRP A 128 7.12 -8.22 15.70
N ASP A 129 8.33 -8.20 15.15
CA ASP A 129 9.60 -8.50 15.81
C ASP A 129 10.11 -7.37 16.72
N GLN A 130 9.44 -6.22 16.75
CA GLN A 130 9.85 -5.03 17.51
C GLN A 130 8.86 -4.65 18.63
N ILE A 131 7.84 -5.48 18.88
CA ILE A 131 6.84 -5.24 19.92
C ILE A 131 6.47 -6.56 20.61
N GLU A 132 6.01 -6.48 21.86
CA GLU A 132 5.40 -7.63 22.53
C GLU A 132 4.07 -8.00 21.86
N GLU A 133 3.83 -9.30 21.66
CA GLU A 133 2.67 -9.80 20.92
C GLU A 133 1.33 -9.35 21.52
N ALA A 134 1.23 -9.31 22.86
CA ALA A 134 0.02 -8.86 23.55
C ALA A 134 -0.29 -7.39 23.23
N GLN A 135 0.73 -6.52 23.32
CA GLN A 135 0.59 -5.11 23.00
C GLN A 135 0.31 -4.89 21.51
N GLY A 136 1.00 -5.61 20.62
CA GLY A 136 0.76 -5.54 19.19
C GLY A 136 -0.65 -6.00 18.81
N SER A 137 -1.18 -7.03 19.47
CA SER A 137 -2.53 -7.54 19.23
C SER A 137 -3.62 -6.56 19.66
N GLU A 138 -3.44 -5.88 20.80
CA GLU A 138 -4.35 -4.81 21.24
C GLU A 138 -4.42 -3.67 20.21
N ARG A 139 -3.25 -3.25 19.68
CA ARG A 139 -3.18 -2.21 18.64
C ARG A 139 -3.77 -2.66 17.31
N GLU A 140 -3.55 -3.90 16.91
CA GLU A 140 -4.13 -4.44 15.68
C GLU A 140 -5.65 -4.47 15.77
N GLN A 141 -6.20 -4.81 16.94
CA GLN A 141 -7.62 -4.75 17.20
C GLN A 141 -8.15 -3.32 17.10
N GLU A 142 -7.49 -2.34 17.73
CA GLU A 142 -7.86 -0.93 17.62
C GLU A 142 -7.82 -0.44 16.15
N LEU A 143 -6.77 -0.80 15.41
CA LEU A 143 -6.65 -0.51 13.97
C LEU A 143 -7.82 -1.09 13.18
N ALA A 144 -8.14 -2.36 13.42
CA ALA A 144 -9.24 -3.07 12.76
C ALA A 144 -10.61 -2.42 13.04
N GLU A 145 -10.89 -2.09 14.30
CA GLU A 145 -12.20 -1.61 14.74
C GLU A 145 -12.42 -0.13 14.43
N ALA A 146 -11.43 0.73 14.66
CA ALA A 146 -11.60 2.17 14.56
C ALA A 146 -11.31 2.70 13.15
N PHE A 147 -10.28 2.18 12.48
CA PHE A 147 -9.74 2.81 11.27
C PHE A 147 -9.95 1.97 10.01
N TRP A 148 -9.79 0.66 10.11
CA TRP A 148 -9.91 -0.27 8.99
C TRP A 148 -11.32 -0.82 8.81
N SER A 149 -12.20 -0.64 9.79
CA SER A 149 -13.58 -1.11 9.78
C SER A 149 -14.34 -0.81 8.48
N PRO A 150 -14.27 0.40 7.88
CA PRO A 150 -14.93 0.66 6.60
C PRO A 150 -14.42 -0.19 5.42
N MET A 151 -13.12 -0.53 5.42
CA MET A 151 -12.51 -1.36 4.39
C MET A 151 -12.78 -2.84 4.64
N ILE A 152 -12.72 -3.28 5.90
CA ILE A 152 -13.06 -4.65 6.32
C ILE A 152 -14.52 -4.96 5.99
N ALA A 153 -15.44 -4.03 6.24
CA ALA A 153 -16.85 -4.15 5.86
C ALA A 153 -17.07 -4.30 4.34
N ARG A 154 -16.06 -3.93 3.52
CA ARG A 154 -16.04 -4.10 2.06
C ARG A 154 -15.20 -5.30 1.60
N GLY A 155 -14.76 -6.15 2.51
CA GLY A 155 -14.06 -7.40 2.23
C GLY A 155 -12.53 -7.32 2.26
N ALA A 156 -11.94 -6.18 2.65
CA ALA A 156 -10.51 -6.12 2.91
C ALA A 156 -10.14 -7.06 4.07
N ARG A 157 -9.02 -7.77 3.97
CA ARG A 157 -8.58 -8.74 4.99
C ARG A 157 -7.34 -8.25 5.71
N VAL A 158 -7.26 -8.49 7.01
CA VAL A 158 -6.10 -8.14 7.84
C VAL A 158 -5.13 -9.32 7.91
N LYS A 159 -3.82 -9.04 7.79
CA LYS A 159 -2.74 -10.02 7.92
C LYS A 159 -1.53 -9.45 8.65
N ARG A 160 -0.75 -10.33 9.28
CA ARG A 160 0.50 -9.99 9.96
C ARG A 160 1.68 -10.45 9.11
N PHE A 161 2.57 -9.52 8.76
CA PHE A 161 3.87 -9.86 8.21
C PHE A 161 4.87 -9.97 9.36
N LEU A 162 5.35 -11.19 9.61
CA LEU A 162 6.19 -11.53 10.76
C LEU A 162 7.69 -11.38 10.46
N ASN A 163 8.03 -10.60 9.44
CA ASN A 163 9.40 -10.42 8.97
C ASN A 163 10.08 -11.73 8.51
N THR A 164 9.29 -12.68 7.97
CA THR A 164 9.81 -13.95 7.45
C THR A 164 9.31 -14.26 6.03
N PRO A 165 10.06 -15.01 5.21
CA PRO A 165 9.62 -15.47 3.90
C PRO A 165 8.28 -16.21 3.92
N GLU A 166 8.04 -17.04 4.94
CA GLU A 166 6.81 -17.84 5.08
C GLU A 166 5.59 -16.93 5.28
N SER A 167 5.69 -15.97 6.20
CA SER A 167 4.58 -15.03 6.44
C SER A 167 4.31 -14.13 5.24
N ALA A 168 5.35 -13.74 4.49
CA ALA A 168 5.16 -13.01 3.24
C ALA A 168 4.47 -13.88 2.18
N LEU A 169 4.89 -15.14 2.05
CA LEU A 169 4.34 -16.09 1.11
C LEU A 169 2.86 -16.35 1.37
N ASP A 170 2.49 -16.53 2.63
CA ASP A 170 1.09 -16.69 3.05
C ASP A 170 0.24 -15.49 2.62
N ILE A 171 0.76 -14.27 2.80
CA ILE A 171 0.08 -13.03 2.41
C ILE A 171 -0.13 -12.97 0.89
N VAL A 172 0.93 -13.22 0.11
CA VAL A 172 0.87 -13.16 -1.36
C VAL A 172 -0.04 -14.25 -1.93
N SER A 173 0.03 -15.46 -1.37
CA SER A 173 -0.75 -16.61 -1.84
C SER A 173 -2.25 -16.38 -1.73
N LEU A 174 -2.71 -15.61 -0.73
CA LEU A 174 -4.12 -15.25 -0.59
C LEU A 174 -4.64 -14.43 -1.77
N LEU A 175 -3.84 -13.48 -2.28
CA LEU A 175 -4.24 -12.67 -3.44
C LEU A 175 -4.01 -13.41 -4.77
N ALA A 176 -2.97 -14.23 -4.84
CA ALA A 176 -2.66 -15.00 -6.04
C ALA A 176 -3.70 -16.10 -6.32
N ASN A 177 -4.39 -16.60 -5.29
CA ASN A 177 -5.41 -17.65 -5.40
C ASN A 177 -6.84 -17.11 -5.59
N ASP A 178 -7.06 -15.82 -5.35
CA ASP A 178 -8.36 -15.21 -5.61
C ASP A 178 -8.58 -15.06 -7.12
N ALA A 179 -9.61 -15.70 -7.65
CA ALA A 179 -9.88 -15.76 -9.09
C ALA A 179 -10.45 -14.45 -9.68
N LEU A 180 -10.90 -13.53 -8.83
CA LEU A 180 -11.56 -12.30 -9.27
C LEU A 180 -10.56 -11.15 -9.28
N GLN A 181 -10.45 -10.47 -10.43
CA GLN A 181 -9.65 -9.27 -10.57
C GLN A 181 -10.57 -8.09 -10.89
N TYR A 182 -10.58 -7.10 -10.01
CA TYR A 182 -11.35 -5.86 -10.20
C TYR A 182 -10.39 -4.73 -10.58
N PRO A 183 -10.74 -3.89 -11.57
CA PRO A 183 -10.00 -2.67 -11.79
C PRO A 183 -10.10 -1.79 -10.53
N LEU A 184 -9.00 -1.11 -10.19
CA LEU A 184 -9.03 -0.13 -9.12
C LEU A 184 -9.86 1.09 -9.58
N LEU A 185 -10.57 1.74 -8.67
CA LEU A 185 -11.34 2.95 -9.01
C LEU A 185 -10.45 4.00 -9.68
N LEU A 186 -9.21 4.17 -9.22
CA LEU A 186 -8.28 5.10 -9.87
C LEU A 186 -7.98 4.73 -11.34
N GLN A 187 -7.93 3.45 -11.69
CA GLN A 187 -7.70 3.00 -13.08
C GLN A 187 -8.91 3.33 -13.95
N VAL A 188 -10.13 3.03 -13.47
CA VAL A 188 -11.39 3.36 -14.15
C VAL A 188 -11.50 4.88 -14.34
N GLU A 189 -11.25 5.67 -13.30
CA GLU A 189 -11.34 7.12 -13.37
C GLU A 189 -10.34 7.73 -14.37
N LEU A 190 -9.10 7.22 -14.42
CA LEU A 190 -8.05 7.76 -15.30
C LEU A 190 -8.19 7.32 -16.76
N VAL A 191 -8.65 6.09 -17.01
CA VAL A 191 -8.63 5.47 -18.34
C VAL A 191 -10.02 5.41 -18.94
N ASP A 192 -10.98 4.79 -18.26
CA ASP A 192 -12.33 4.59 -18.80
C ASP A 192 -13.14 5.90 -18.80
N GLU A 193 -12.98 6.71 -17.75
CA GLU A 193 -13.67 8.00 -17.60
C GLU A 193 -12.84 9.20 -18.09
N GLY A 194 -11.54 9.01 -18.38
CA GLY A 194 -10.65 10.05 -18.91
C GLY A 194 -10.44 11.25 -17.98
N LYS A 195 -10.56 11.08 -16.65
CA LYS A 195 -10.34 12.17 -15.68
C LYS A 195 -8.85 12.52 -15.58
N ASP A 196 -8.57 13.81 -15.45
CA ASP A 196 -7.26 14.27 -14.98
C ASP A 196 -6.99 13.76 -13.56
N LEU A 197 -5.72 13.48 -13.23
CA LEU A 197 -5.32 12.94 -11.93
C LEU A 197 -5.87 13.76 -10.75
N ALA A 198 -5.83 15.09 -10.84
CA ALA A 198 -6.35 15.99 -9.80
C ALA A 198 -7.88 15.92 -9.60
N ARG A 199 -8.61 15.43 -10.61
CA ARG A 199 -10.08 15.30 -10.60
C ARG A 199 -10.56 13.90 -10.23
N THR A 200 -9.65 12.95 -10.08
CA THR A 200 -9.96 11.61 -9.53
C THR A 200 -10.36 11.71 -8.07
N THR A 201 -11.06 10.70 -7.56
CA THR A 201 -11.48 10.64 -6.15
C THR A 201 -10.27 10.63 -5.22
N ALA A 202 -9.28 9.77 -5.50
CA ALA A 202 -8.02 9.75 -4.76
C ALA A 202 -7.21 11.06 -4.91
N GLY A 203 -7.21 11.65 -6.11
CA GLY A 203 -6.55 12.93 -6.41
C GLY A 203 -7.10 14.09 -5.58
N ARG A 204 -8.42 14.18 -5.43
CA ARG A 204 -9.05 15.18 -4.56
C ARG A 204 -8.67 14.96 -3.10
N SER A 205 -8.65 13.71 -2.63
CA SER A 205 -8.30 13.38 -1.24
C SER A 205 -6.86 13.78 -0.89
N ILE A 206 -5.90 13.53 -1.78
CA ILE A 206 -4.51 13.91 -1.55
C ILE A 206 -4.27 15.42 -1.68
N LEU A 207 -5.01 16.12 -2.54
CA LEU A 207 -4.94 17.59 -2.65
C LEU A 207 -5.56 18.29 -1.44
N SER A 208 -6.68 17.77 -0.91
CA SER A 208 -7.29 18.28 0.32
C SER A 208 -6.29 18.25 1.47
N TRP A 209 -5.52 17.17 1.57
CA TRP A 209 -4.45 17.07 2.57
C TRP A 209 -3.40 18.18 2.43
N LEU A 210 -2.92 18.46 1.22
CA LEU A 210 -1.92 19.51 1.03
C LEU A 210 -2.43 20.88 1.48
N ASN A 211 -3.69 21.18 1.20
CA ASN A 211 -4.30 22.44 1.62
C ASN A 211 -4.42 22.52 3.15
N ASP A 212 -4.84 21.44 3.83
CA ASP A 212 -4.88 21.40 5.29
C ASP A 212 -3.50 21.62 5.93
N ARG A 213 -2.42 21.12 5.32
CA ARG A 213 -1.05 21.37 5.79
C ARG A 213 -0.64 22.83 5.64
N LEU A 214 -1.01 23.47 4.53
CA LEU A 214 -0.67 24.87 4.28
C LEU A 214 -1.42 25.82 5.22
N ASP A 215 -2.66 25.51 5.58
CA ASP A 215 -3.46 26.32 6.50
C ASP A 215 -2.97 26.22 7.96
N VAL A 216 -2.36 25.11 8.35
CA VAL A 216 -1.70 24.96 9.66
C VAL A 216 -0.41 25.78 9.74
N ILE A 217 0.35 25.90 8.64
CA ILE A 217 1.60 26.69 8.60
C ILE A 217 1.32 28.20 8.53
N ARG A 218 0.14 28.60 8.05
CA ARG A 218 -0.29 30.01 7.95
C ARG A 218 -0.90 30.57 9.24
N LYS A 219 -1.13 29.74 10.26
CA LYS A 219 -1.60 30.14 11.59
C LYS A 219 -0.45 30.19 12.57
#